data_AF-A0A924CNB7-F1
#
_entry.id   AF-A0A924CNB7-F1
#
_cell.length_a   1.000
_cell.length_b   1.000
_cell.length_c   1.000
_cell.angle_alpha   90.00
_cell.angle_beta   90.00
_cell.angle_gamma   90.00
#
_symmetry.space_group_name_H-M   'P 1'
#
loop_
_entity.id
_entity.type
_entity.pdbx_description
1 polymer ?
#
loop_
_entity_poly.entity_id
_entity_poly.type
_entity_poly.pdbx_seq_one_letter_code
_entity_poly.pdbx_strand_id
1 'polypeptide(L)' 'MNNLKRRALNNHLLETFIDQLDLSPTLIKAHPNYEILRGYGIMAA' A
#
# COMPACT_ATOMS: atom_id res chain seq x y z
N MET A 1 -13.39 10.71 6.66
CA MET A 1 -13.74 10.13 5.34
C MET A 1 -12.56 10.07 4.34
N ASN A 2 -11.70 11.10 4.24
CA ASN A 2 -10.58 11.15 3.27
C ASN A 2 -9.44 10.13 3.48
N ASN A 3 -9.41 9.40 4.60
CA ASN A 3 -8.38 8.42 4.90
C ASN A 3 -8.71 7.02 4.30
N LEU A 4 -10.01 6.65 4.25
CA LEU A 4 -10.45 5.36 3.72
C LEU A 4 -10.26 5.26 2.20
N LYS A 5 -10.62 6.31 1.44
CA LYS A 5 -10.45 6.33 -0.03
C LYS A 5 -8.97 6.27 -0.44
N ARG A 6 -8.10 6.96 0.29
CA ARG A 6 -6.63 6.91 0.06
C ARG A 6 -6.06 5.54 0.39
N ARG A 7 -6.45 4.95 1.53
CA ARG A 7 -6.02 3.60 1.89
C ARG A 7 -6.45 2.57 0.84
N ALA A 8 -7.65 2.71 0.29
CA ALA A 8 -8.14 1.87 -0.80
C ALA A 8 -7.33 2.06 -2.09
N LEU A 9 -7.00 3.29 -2.47
CA LEU A 9 -6.14 3.58 -3.63
C LEU A 9 -4.72 3.03 -3.44
N ASN A 10 -4.10 3.26 -2.28
CA ASN A 10 -2.76 2.76 -1.97
C ASN A 10 -2.72 1.23 -1.98
N ASN A 11 -3.75 0.57 -1.46
CA ASN A 11 -3.90 -0.89 -1.57
C ASN A 11 -3.96 -1.34 -3.03
N HIS A 12 -4.78 -0.68 -3.84
CA HIS A 12 -4.92 -1.03 -5.24
C HIS A 12 -3.60 -0.88 -6.01
N LEU A 13 -2.90 0.24 -5.81
CA LEU A 13 -1.59 0.48 -6.39
C LEU A 13 -0.55 -0.55 -5.93
N LEU A 14 -0.52 -0.89 -4.63
CA LEU A 14 0.36 -1.92 -4.09
C LEU A 14 0.11 -3.28 -4.75
N GLU A 15 -1.14 -3.70 -4.87
CA GLU A 15 -1.49 -4.96 -5.55
C GLU A 15 -1.06 -4.94 -7.01
N THR A 16 -1.27 -3.82 -7.73
CA THR A 16 -0.81 -3.65 -9.11
C THR A 16 0.72 -3.69 -9.22
N PHE A 17 1.46 -3.04 -8.33
CA PHE A 17 2.92 -3.11 -8.34
C PHE A 17 3.44 -4.50 -8.03
N ILE A 18 2.78 -5.22 -7.12
CA ILE A 18 3.14 -6.60 -6.78
C ILE A 18 2.97 -7.49 -8.02
N ASP A 19 1.85 -7.36 -8.73
CA ASP A 19 1.57 -8.10 -9.98
C ASP A 19 2.55 -7.74 -11.10
N GLN A 20 2.77 -6.44 -11.36
CA GLN A 20 3.65 -5.97 -12.43
C GLN A 20 5.13 -6.29 -12.22
N LEU A 21 5.58 -6.35 -10.97
CA LEU A 21 6.97 -6.64 -10.60
C LEU A 21 7.22 -8.12 -10.28
N ASP A 22 6.21 -8.99 -10.47
CA ASP A 22 6.25 -10.41 -10.10
C ASP A 22 6.71 -10.63 -8.65
N LEU A 23 6.31 -9.72 -7.76
CA LEU A 23 6.68 -9.77 -6.35
C LEU A 23 5.77 -10.77 -5.62
N SER A 24 6.31 -11.43 -4.61
CA SER A 24 5.49 -12.29 -3.75
C SER A 24 4.56 -11.47 -2.84
N PRO A 25 3.22 -11.51 -3.04
CA PRO A 25 2.26 -10.75 -2.23
C PRO A 25 2.33 -11.12 -0.75
N THR A 26 2.69 -12.36 -0.44
CA THR A 26 2.85 -12.88 0.93
C THR A 26 3.99 -12.21 1.68
N LEU A 27 5.15 -12.04 1.03
CA LEU A 27 6.32 -11.37 1.61
C LEU A 27 6.07 -9.87 1.79
N ILE A 28 5.45 -9.22 0.80
CA ILE A 28 5.14 -7.80 0.86
C ILE A 28 4.09 -7.50 1.94
N LYS A 29 3.02 -8.32 2.04
CA LYS A 29 1.97 -8.16 3.07
C LYS A 29 2.43 -8.52 4.48
N ALA A 30 3.42 -9.41 4.62
CA ALA A 30 4.02 -9.76 5.91
C ALA A 30 4.97 -8.69 6.44
N HIS A 31 5.39 -7.73 5.60
CA HIS A 31 6.34 -6.71 6.01
C HIS A 31 5.68 -5.69 6.96
N PRO A 32 6.29 -5.33 8.10
CA PRO A 32 5.73 -4.36 9.04
C PRO A 32 5.50 -2.97 8.40
N ASN A 33 6.32 -2.61 7.41
CA ASN A 33 6.14 -1.38 6.64
C ASN A 33 4.94 -1.39 5.68
N TYR A 34 4.30 -2.54 5.43
CA TYR A 34 3.13 -2.61 4.57
C TYR A 34 1.96 -1.80 5.15
N GLU A 35 1.79 -1.81 6.47
CA GLU A 35 0.77 -0.98 7.11
C GLU A 35 1.06 0.52 7.00
N ILE A 36 2.34 0.89 7.11
CA ILE A 36 2.81 2.26 6.96
C ILE A 36 2.63 2.74 5.51
N LEU A 37 2.94 1.90 4.51
CA LEU A 37 2.74 2.18 3.09
C LEU A 37 1.27 2.39 2.74
N ARG A 38 0.37 1.60 3.33
CA ARG A 38 -1.08 1.79 3.17
C ARG A 38 -1.57 3.14 3.72
N GLY A 39 -0.92 3.66 4.76
CA GLY A 39 -1.18 4.97 5.35
C GLY A 39 -0.33 6.12 4.76
N TYR A 40 0.56 5.84 3.83
CA TYR A 40 1.49 6.82 3.25
C TYR A 40 0.71 7.86 2.43
N GLY A 41 1.13 9.12 2.49
CA GLY A 41 0.42 10.25 1.87
C GLY A 41 -0.37 11.14 2.83
N ILE A 42 -0.11 11.05 4.14
CA ILE A 42 -0.06 12.29 4.95
C ILE A 42 1.25 12.94 4.54
N MET A 43 1.20 13.78 3.50
CA MET A 43 2.30 14.71 3.27
C MET A 43 2.43 15.51 4.56
N ALA A 44 3.54 15.34 5.29
CA ALA A 44 3.91 16.28 6.33
C ALA A 44 3.92 17.67 5.66
N ALA A 45 3.18 18.60 6.28
CA ALA A 45 2.96 19.95 5.80
C ALA A 45 4.27 20.69 5.51
#